data_AF-A0AA88MEB2-F1
#
_entry.id   AF-A0AA88MEB2-F1
#
_cell.length_a   1.000
_cell.length_b   1.000
_cell.length_c   1.000
_cell.angle_alpha   90.00
_cell.angle_beta   90.00
_cell.angle_gamma   90.00
#
_symmetry.space_group_name_H-M   'P 1'
#
loop_
_entity.id
_entity.type
_entity.pdbx_description
1 polymer ?
#
loop_
_entity_poly.entity_id
_entity_poly.type
_entity_poly.pdbx_seq_one_letter_code
_entity_poly.pdbx_strand_id
1 'polypeptide(L)'
;MELLRFVFVLVLSLCVAAAAPSCIWTHFRLPTLNKKSIGLLESMNENLLPVALETFNGVAKIFNNNHTSVTWDTNNLSLFKTIIDRQVDNLQKCVGKQVQTVMDKSASNSTDTLRSYFVKLEERLKEQEFSSCAWEIVRKEVLDSLETLQTFIESKN
;
A
#
# COMPACT_ATOMS: atom_id res chain seq x y z
N MET A 1 -9.90 -9.46 9.83
CA MET A 1 -8.50 -9.95 9.87
C MET A 1 -8.20 -10.96 8.77
N GLU A 2 -9.03 -11.99 8.54
CA GLU A 2 -8.76 -13.02 7.51
C GLU A 2 -8.54 -12.46 6.09
N LEU A 3 -9.28 -11.44 5.65
CA LEU A 3 -9.07 -10.85 4.32
C LEU A 3 -7.71 -10.14 4.17
N LEU A 4 -7.19 -9.48 5.21
CA LEU A 4 -5.85 -8.90 5.16
C LEU A 4 -4.78 -10.00 5.08
N ARG A 5 -4.97 -11.11 5.81
CA ARG A 5 -4.09 -12.30 5.72
C ARG A 5 -3.99 -12.84 4.30
N PHE A 6 -5.12 -12.94 3.58
CA PHE A 6 -5.10 -13.31 2.17
C PHE A 6 -4.37 -12.29 1.30
N VAL A 7 -4.54 -10.99 1.54
CA VAL A 7 -3.80 -9.94 0.84
C VAL A 7 -2.29 -10.10 1.08
N PHE A 8 -1.83 -10.33 2.31
CA PHE A 8 -0.42 -10.56 2.62
C PHE A 8 0.16 -11.77 1.89
N VAL A 9 -0.54 -12.90 1.94
CA VAL A 9 -0.13 -14.12 1.24
C VAL A 9 0.02 -13.84 -0.25
N LEU A 10 -0.92 -13.10 -0.86
CA LEU A 10 -0.83 -12.76 -2.27
C LEU A 10 0.35 -11.83 -2.57
N VAL A 11 0.62 -10.80 -1.76
CA VAL A 11 1.80 -9.92 -1.92
C VAL A 11 3.12 -10.68 -1.80
N LEU A 12 3.19 -11.68 -0.92
CA LEU A 12 4.34 -12.57 -0.79
C LEU A 12 4.47 -13.53 -1.96
N SER A 13 3.35 -13.99 -2.51
CA SER A 13 3.29 -14.91 -3.67
C SER A 13 3.68 -14.23 -4.98
N LEU A 14 3.62 -12.90 -5.05
CA LEU A 14 4.15 -12.10 -6.16
C LEU A 14 5.69 -11.98 -6.12
N CYS A 15 6.41 -12.86 -5.41
CA CYS A 15 7.87 -12.88 -5.45
C CYS A 15 8.36 -13.60 -6.72
N VAL A 16 9.37 -13.06 -7.39
CA VAL A 16 9.94 -13.66 -8.60
C VAL A 16 10.76 -14.90 -8.24
N ALA A 17 10.44 -16.05 -8.83
CA ALA A 17 11.14 -17.32 -8.62
C ALA A 17 12.36 -17.56 -9.54
N ALA A 18 12.69 -16.63 -10.45
CA ALA A 18 13.84 -16.77 -11.35
C ALA A 18 14.87 -15.67 -11.06
N ALA A 19 15.93 -16.03 -10.34
CA ALA A 19 17.20 -15.32 -10.17
C ALA A 19 17.17 -13.84 -10.55
N ALA A 20 16.61 -12.98 -9.69
CA ALA A 20 16.89 -11.56 -9.78
C ALA A 20 18.41 -11.41 -9.52
N PRO A 21 19.21 -10.86 -10.46
CA PRO A 21 20.54 -10.40 -10.13
C PRO A 21 20.40 -9.50 -8.91
N SER A 22 21.22 -9.75 -7.89
CA SER A 22 21.19 -9.13 -6.57
C SER A 22 20.72 -7.69 -6.66
N CYS A 23 19.43 -7.43 -6.41
CA CYS A 23 18.90 -6.07 -6.38
C CYS A 23 19.56 -5.36 -5.21
N ILE A 24 20.60 -4.58 -5.50
CA ILE A 24 21.31 -3.85 -4.46
C ILE A 24 20.47 -2.62 -4.14
N TRP A 25 19.81 -2.66 -2.98
CA TRP A 25 18.97 -1.61 -2.39
C TRP A 25 19.69 -0.26 -2.21
N THR A 26 21.01 -0.21 -2.39
CA THR A 26 21.87 0.92 -1.97
C THR A 26 21.62 2.22 -2.71
N HIS A 27 21.04 2.17 -3.92
CA HIS A 27 20.66 3.39 -4.64
C HIS A 27 19.29 3.95 -4.24
N PHE A 28 18.46 3.15 -3.55
CA PHE A 28 17.08 3.50 -3.29
C PHE A 28 16.94 4.26 -1.95
N ARG A 29 16.91 5.59 -2.00
CA ARG A 29 16.63 6.45 -0.83
C ARG A 29 15.14 6.40 -0.40
N LEU A 30 14.65 5.24 0.03
CA LEU A 30 13.38 5.05 0.76
C LEU A 30 13.42 5.22 2.28
N PRO A 31 14.54 5.01 2.99
CA PRO A 31 14.52 4.97 4.46
C PRO A 31 13.95 6.23 5.12
N THR A 32 14.06 7.39 4.47
CA THR A 32 13.49 8.67 4.93
C THR A 32 11.99 8.81 4.66
N LEU A 33 11.47 8.14 3.62
CA LEU A 33 10.03 8.06 3.34
C LEU A 33 9.35 7.09 4.32
N ASN A 34 9.96 5.92 4.53
CA ASN A 34 9.48 4.87 5.42
C ASN A 34 9.40 5.34 6.90
N LYS A 35 10.46 5.96 7.45
CA LYS A 35 10.41 6.51 8.83
C LYS A 35 9.31 7.56 9.04
N LYS A 36 9.01 8.34 8.00
CA LYS A 36 7.97 9.38 8.07
C LYS A 36 6.58 8.78 7.93
N SER A 37 6.38 7.80 7.05
CA SER A 37 5.08 7.12 6.86
C SER A 37 4.70 6.22 8.04
N ILE A 38 5.64 5.47 8.63
CA ILE A 38 5.39 4.67 9.85
C ILE A 38 5.02 5.58 11.03
N GLY A 39 5.75 6.67 11.26
CA GLY A 39 5.40 7.65 12.30
C GLY A 39 4.07 8.38 12.04
N LEU A 40 3.59 8.41 10.79
CA LEU A 40 2.27 8.93 10.45
C LEU A 40 1.17 7.94 10.80
N LEU A 41 1.34 6.66 10.46
CA LEU A 41 0.39 5.60 10.84
C LEU A 41 0.23 5.52 12.37
N GLU A 42 1.31 5.69 13.12
CA GLU A 42 1.31 5.73 14.59
C GLU A 42 0.67 7.01 15.18
N SER A 43 0.76 8.16 14.50
CA SER A 43 0.21 9.44 14.98
C SER A 43 -1.24 9.72 14.56
N MET A 44 -1.81 8.90 13.67
CA MET A 44 -3.19 8.99 13.16
C MET A 44 -4.27 8.48 14.14
N ASN A 45 -4.07 8.71 15.44
CA ASN A 45 -4.85 8.17 16.57
C ASN A 45 -6.37 8.46 16.56
N GLU A 46 -6.90 9.24 15.61
CA GLU A 46 -8.31 9.67 15.65
C GLU A 46 -9.23 9.06 14.58
N ASN A 47 -8.76 8.62 13.40
CA ASN A 47 -9.66 8.13 12.34
C ASN A 47 -9.08 7.00 11.46
N LEU A 48 -9.27 5.74 11.89
CA LEU A 48 -8.80 4.53 11.20
C LEU A 48 -9.32 4.37 9.76
N LEU A 49 -10.59 4.72 9.51
CA LEU A 49 -11.24 4.43 8.22
C LEU A 49 -10.64 5.24 7.05
N PRO A 50 -10.45 6.58 7.15
CA PRO A 50 -9.72 7.34 6.13
C PRO A 50 -8.29 6.86 5.89
N VAL A 51 -7.58 6.44 6.96
CA VAL A 51 -6.21 5.89 6.84
C VAL A 51 -6.22 4.64 5.99
N ALA A 52 -7.07 3.67 6.37
CA ALA A 52 -7.18 2.40 5.66
C ALA A 52 -7.58 2.63 4.20
N LEU A 53 -8.56 3.51 3.95
CA LEU A 53 -8.99 3.85 2.60
C LEU A 53 -7.84 4.42 1.77
N GLU A 54 -7.07 5.35 2.31
CA GLU A 54 -5.93 5.95 1.61
C GLU A 54 -4.82 4.92 1.34
N THR A 55 -4.53 4.03 2.29
CA THR A 55 -3.59 2.92 2.10
C THR A 55 -4.02 2.02 0.94
N PHE A 56 -5.26 1.54 0.94
CA PHE A 56 -5.76 0.66 -0.12
C PHE A 56 -5.84 1.35 -1.48
N ASN A 57 -6.21 2.64 -1.53
CA ASN A 57 -6.17 3.44 -2.76
C ASN A 57 -4.75 3.54 -3.33
N GLY A 58 -3.77 3.83 -2.48
CA GLY A 58 -2.35 3.90 -2.88
C GLY A 58 -1.86 2.58 -3.47
N VAL A 59 -2.16 1.47 -2.81
CA VAL A 59 -1.85 0.12 -3.28
C VAL A 59 -2.54 -0.17 -4.62
N ALA A 60 -3.85 0.08 -4.74
CA ALA A 60 -4.61 -0.12 -5.97
C ALA A 60 -3.97 0.63 -7.15
N LYS A 61 -3.59 1.90 -6.92
CA LYS A 61 -2.97 2.74 -7.94
C LYS A 61 -1.63 2.18 -8.41
N ILE A 62 -0.77 1.78 -7.47
CA ILE A 62 0.54 1.18 -7.78
C ILE A 62 0.36 -0.09 -8.62
N PHE A 63 -0.46 -1.05 -8.17
CA PHE A 63 -0.66 -2.35 -8.85
C PHE A 63 -1.58 -2.30 -10.08
N ASN A 64 -2.01 -1.11 -10.49
CA ASN A 64 -2.63 -0.86 -11.79
C ASN A 64 -1.64 -0.38 -12.86
N ASN A 65 -0.35 -0.24 -12.52
CA ASN A 65 0.71 0.10 -13.47
C ASN A 65 1.16 -1.11 -14.34
N ASN A 66 2.23 -0.92 -15.10
CA ASN A 66 2.79 -1.93 -16.01
C ASN A 66 3.59 -3.01 -15.25
N HIS A 67 3.29 -4.28 -15.51
CA HIS A 67 3.95 -5.46 -14.92
C HIS A 67 4.75 -6.29 -15.93
N THR A 68 5.01 -5.79 -17.15
CA THR A 68 5.68 -6.57 -18.22
C THR A 68 7.10 -7.02 -17.89
N SER A 69 7.75 -6.37 -16.92
CA SER A 69 9.12 -6.69 -16.47
C SER A 69 9.17 -7.77 -15.38
N VAL A 70 8.02 -8.14 -14.80
CA VAL A 70 7.93 -9.13 -13.72
C VAL A 70 7.22 -10.38 -14.22
N THR A 71 7.62 -11.53 -13.68
CA THR A 71 7.06 -12.85 -14.04
C THR A 71 6.05 -13.34 -13.01
N TRP A 72 5.32 -12.42 -12.39
CA TRP A 72 4.33 -12.73 -11.36
C TRP A 72 3.20 -13.61 -11.92
N ASP A 73 2.69 -14.50 -11.09
CA ASP A 73 1.52 -15.31 -11.45
C ASP A 73 0.30 -14.40 -11.70
N THR A 74 -0.23 -14.47 -12.92
CA THR A 74 -1.28 -13.55 -13.38
C THR A 74 -2.60 -13.76 -12.64
N ASN A 75 -2.90 -14.98 -12.20
CA ASN A 75 -4.09 -15.29 -11.41
C ASN A 75 -3.99 -14.69 -10.02
N ASN A 76 -2.84 -14.85 -9.35
CA ASN A 76 -2.57 -14.26 -8.04
C ASN A 76 -2.59 -12.73 -8.10
N LEU A 77 -2.00 -12.13 -9.14
CA LEU A 77 -2.04 -10.68 -9.34
C LEU A 77 -3.48 -10.18 -9.56
N SER A 78 -4.25 -10.87 -10.41
CA SER A 78 -5.65 -10.52 -10.67
C SER A 78 -6.51 -10.63 -9.41
N LEU A 79 -6.34 -11.71 -8.66
CA LEU A 79 -7.03 -11.92 -7.39
C LEU A 79 -6.66 -10.85 -6.36
N PHE A 80 -5.37 -10.53 -6.24
CA PHE A 80 -4.88 -9.47 -5.36
C PHE A 80 -5.57 -8.14 -5.68
N LYS A 81 -5.52 -7.71 -6.95
CA LYS A 81 -6.15 -6.45 -7.40
C LYS A 81 -7.65 -6.42 -7.09
N THR A 82 -8.36 -7.52 -7.38
CA THR A 82 -9.79 -7.66 -7.09
C THR A 82 -10.09 -7.51 -5.59
N ILE A 83 -9.27 -8.11 -4.72
CA ILE A 83 -9.44 -7.97 -3.27
C ILE A 83 -9.19 -6.54 -2.83
N ILE A 84 -8.13 -5.88 -3.33
CA ILE A 84 -7.81 -4.49 -3.01
C ILE A 84 -8.96 -3.56 -3.44
N ASP A 85 -9.43 -3.65 -4.69
CA ASP A 85 -10.53 -2.83 -5.20
C ASP A 85 -11.80 -3.01 -4.37
N ARG A 86 -12.10 -4.25 -3.96
CA ARG A 86 -13.23 -4.53 -3.06
C ARG A 86 -13.03 -3.90 -1.67
N GLN A 87 -11.82 -3.86 -1.14
CA GLN A 87 -11.55 -3.17 0.13
C GLN A 87 -11.78 -1.67 -0.01
N VAL A 88 -11.31 -1.07 -1.11
CA VAL A 88 -11.55 0.35 -1.42
C VAL A 88 -13.06 0.64 -1.45
N ASP A 89 -13.83 -0.12 -2.23
CA ASP A 89 -15.29 0.09 -2.35
C ASP A 89 -16.02 0.00 -1.01
N ASN A 90 -15.65 -0.98 -0.18
CA ASN A 90 -16.26 -1.15 1.14
C ASN A 90 -15.90 0.00 2.08
N LEU A 91 -14.64 0.41 2.10
CA LEU A 91 -14.16 1.51 2.93
C LEU A 91 -14.76 2.86 2.50
N GLN A 92 -14.89 3.11 1.19
CA GLN A 92 -15.57 4.30 0.67
C GLN A 92 -17.03 4.36 1.15
N LYS A 93 -17.76 3.24 1.15
CA LYS A 93 -19.13 3.18 1.68
C LYS A 93 -19.17 3.46 3.18
N CYS A 94 -18.16 3.03 3.94
CA CYS A 94 -18.07 3.30 5.38
C CYS A 94 -17.72 4.77 5.67
N VAL A 95 -16.74 5.33 4.97
CA VAL A 95 -16.32 6.73 5.10
C VAL A 95 -17.41 7.69 4.62
N GLY A 96 -18.04 7.41 3.48
CA GLY A 96 -19.16 8.21 2.96
C GLY A 96 -20.34 8.29 3.91
N LYS A 97 -20.54 7.27 4.76
CA LYS A 97 -21.52 7.29 5.85
C LYS A 97 -21.04 8.12 7.06
N GLN A 98 -19.73 8.23 7.32
CA GLN A 98 -19.17 9.05 8.41
C GLN A 98 -19.13 10.55 8.08
N VAL A 99 -18.92 10.93 6.81
CA VAL A 99 -18.90 12.34 6.36
C VAL A 99 -20.27 13.02 6.56
N GLN A 100 -21.36 12.24 6.60
CA GLN A 100 -22.69 12.75 6.96
C GLN A 100 -22.79 13.13 8.46
N THR A 101 -21.84 12.70 9.30
CA THR A 101 -21.95 12.75 10.76
C THR A 101 -20.88 13.63 11.44
N VAL A 102 -19.73 13.89 10.81
CA VAL A 102 -18.63 14.65 11.46
C VAL A 102 -17.83 15.49 10.46
N MET A 103 -17.86 16.82 10.59
CA MET A 103 -16.99 17.76 9.86
C MET A 103 -15.65 17.93 10.59
N ASP A 104 -14.74 16.96 10.52
CA ASP A 104 -13.44 17.08 11.20
C ASP A 104 -12.25 17.28 10.25
N LYS A 105 -11.64 18.46 10.35
CA LYS A 105 -10.50 18.96 9.56
C LYS A 105 -9.16 18.28 9.86
N SER A 106 -9.09 17.47 10.93
CA SER A 106 -7.85 16.78 11.39
C SER A 106 -7.43 15.62 10.46
N ALA A 107 -8.39 14.94 9.82
CA ALA A 107 -8.11 13.83 8.91
C ALA A 107 -7.39 14.25 7.60
N SER A 108 -7.40 15.54 7.24
CA SER A 108 -6.85 16.01 5.96
C SER A 108 -5.32 15.89 5.89
N ASN A 109 -4.60 16.37 6.91
CA ASN A 109 -3.13 16.49 6.83
C ASN A 109 -2.40 15.13 6.86
N SER A 110 -2.92 14.17 7.62
CA SER A 110 -2.31 12.84 7.73
C SER A 110 -2.58 11.96 6.50
N THR A 111 -3.81 11.98 5.98
CA THR A 111 -4.15 11.28 4.73
C THR A 111 -3.43 11.88 3.53
N ASP A 112 -3.24 13.20 3.48
CA ASP A 112 -2.47 13.87 2.43
C ASP A 112 -1.00 13.44 2.43
N THR A 113 -0.40 13.24 3.60
CA THR A 113 1.00 12.79 3.67
C THR A 113 1.14 11.32 3.28
N LEU A 114 0.20 10.47 3.68
CA LEU A 114 0.14 9.07 3.25
C LEU A 114 -0.09 8.95 1.74
N ARG A 115 -0.97 9.78 1.18
CA ARG A 115 -1.16 9.90 -0.27
C ARG A 115 0.14 10.28 -0.97
N SER A 116 0.85 11.29 -0.44
CA SER A 116 2.14 11.72 -0.98
C SER A 116 3.18 10.60 -0.95
N TYR A 117 3.17 9.74 0.07
CA TYR A 117 4.03 8.57 0.14
C TYR A 117 3.77 7.59 -1.02
N PHE A 118 2.52 7.18 -1.24
CA PHE A 118 2.19 6.27 -2.34
C PHE A 118 2.40 6.88 -3.72
N VAL A 119 2.15 8.19 -3.89
CA VAL A 119 2.47 8.92 -5.13
C VAL A 119 3.98 8.84 -5.40
N LYS A 120 4.83 9.08 -4.39
CA LYS A 120 6.29 8.98 -4.56
C LYS A 120 6.75 7.57 -4.87
N LEU A 121 6.14 6.54 -4.27
CA LEU A 121 6.43 5.14 -4.63
C LEU A 121 6.11 4.88 -6.11
N GLU A 122 4.95 5.32 -6.59
CA GLU A 122 4.52 5.19 -7.97
C GLU A 122 5.44 5.96 -8.95
N GLU A 123 5.78 7.21 -8.63
CA GLU A 123 6.72 8.03 -9.42
C GLU A 123 8.06 7.34 -9.55
N ARG A 124 8.57 6.75 -8.46
CA ARG A 124 9.85 6.05 -8.47
C ARG A 124 9.80 4.76 -9.28
N LEU A 125 8.69 4.05 -9.22
CA LEU A 125 8.45 2.89 -10.07
C LEU A 125 8.49 3.29 -11.55
N LYS A 126 7.92 4.45 -11.92
CA LYS A 126 7.97 5.02 -13.28
C LYS A 126 9.37 5.47 -13.68
N GLU A 127 10.10 6.17 -12.81
CA GLU A 127 11.49 6.61 -13.05
C GLU A 127 12.44 5.44 -13.32
N GLN A 128 12.15 4.27 -12.74
CA GLN A 128 12.92 3.05 -12.93
C GLN A 128 12.33 2.16 -14.04
N GLU A 129 11.49 2.73 -14.91
CA GLU A 129 10.87 2.08 -16.07
C GLU A 129 10.16 0.77 -15.72
N PHE A 130 9.54 0.73 -14.55
CA PHE A 130 8.89 -0.46 -14.01
C PHE A 130 9.82 -1.68 -13.97
N SER A 131 11.13 -1.53 -13.82
CA SER A 131 12.05 -2.68 -13.78
C SER A 131 11.67 -3.70 -12.70
N SER A 132 12.04 -4.97 -12.90
CA SER A 132 11.80 -6.03 -11.92
C SER A 132 12.37 -5.69 -10.53
N CYS A 133 13.48 -4.96 -10.51
CA CYS A 133 14.11 -4.49 -9.28
C CYS A 133 13.30 -3.41 -8.57
N ALA A 134 12.77 -2.44 -9.32
CA ALA A 134 11.88 -1.42 -8.78
C ALA A 134 10.59 -2.03 -8.21
N TRP A 135 10.04 -3.03 -8.89
CA TRP A 135 8.87 -3.76 -8.40
C TRP A 135 9.15 -4.53 -7.11
N GLU A 136 10.30 -5.18 -6.96
CA GLU A 136 10.65 -5.87 -5.71
C GLU A 136 10.75 -4.88 -4.54
N ILE A 137 11.27 -3.67 -4.79
CA ILE A 137 11.33 -2.60 -3.79
C ILE A 137 9.93 -2.14 -3.40
N VAL A 138 9.10 -1.79 -4.39
CA VAL A 138 7.72 -1.33 -4.16
C VAL A 138 6.89 -2.41 -3.47
N ARG A 139 7.06 -3.68 -3.83
CA ARG A 139 6.36 -4.82 -3.21
C ARG A 139 6.66 -4.92 -1.71
N LYS A 140 7.92 -4.74 -1.30
CA LYS A 140 8.28 -4.77 0.14
C LYS A 140 7.74 -3.57 0.91
N GLU A 141 7.78 -2.38 0.33
CA GLU A 141 7.20 -1.17 0.96
C GLU A 141 5.68 -1.28 1.12
N VAL A 142 5.00 -1.84 0.12
CA VAL A 142 3.56 -2.11 0.21
C VAL A 142 3.26 -3.17 1.27
N LEU A 143 4.08 -4.23 1.35
CA LEU A 143 3.94 -5.25 2.38
C LEU A 143 4.05 -4.63 3.78
N ASP A 144 5.10 -3.86 4.05
CA ASP A 144 5.34 -3.17 5.32
C ASP A 144 4.20 -2.21 5.69
N SER A 145 3.69 -1.46 4.70
CA SER A 145 2.55 -0.55 4.88
C SER A 145 1.28 -1.29 5.28
N LEU A 146 1.02 -2.44 4.66
CA LEU A 146 -0.15 -3.26 4.96
C LEU A 146 0.01 -3.92 6.35
N GLU A 147 1.21 -4.41 6.71
CA GLU A 147 1.50 -5.03 8.02
C GLU A 147 1.33 -4.02 9.16
N THR A 148 1.80 -2.79 8.94
CA THR A 148 1.61 -1.68 9.88
C THR A 148 0.12 -1.35 10.03
N LEU A 149 -0.64 -1.28 8.93
CA LEU A 149 -2.09 -1.07 8.98
C LEU A 149 -2.80 -2.20 9.73
N GLN A 150 -2.40 -3.47 9.53
CA GLN A 150 -2.96 -4.60 10.27
C GLN A 150 -2.71 -4.44 11.77
N THR A 151 -1.48 -4.17 12.16
CA THR A 151 -1.08 -4.00 13.56
C THR A 151 -1.87 -2.85 14.20
N PHE A 152 -2.04 -1.74 13.49
CA PHE A 152 -2.85 -0.62 13.94
C PHE A 152 -4.34 -1.00 14.12
N ILE A 153 -4.94 -1.71 13.17
CA ILE A 153 -6.31 -2.23 13.30
C ILE A 153 -6.44 -3.14 14.53
N GLU A 154 -5.49 -4.05 14.72
CA GLU A 154 -5.48 -5.01 15.83
C GLU A 154 -5.35 -4.29 17.19
N SER A 155 -4.55 -3.22 17.27
CA SER A 155 -4.39 -2.43 18.50
C SER A 155 -5.63 -1.66 18.95
N LYS A 156 -6.65 -1.54 18.09
CA LYS A 156 -7.90 -0.80 18.35
C LYS A 156 -9.09 -1.72 18.64
N ASN A 157 -8.91 -3.04 18.53
CA ASN A 157 -9.89 -4.08 18.87
C ASN A 157 -9.65 -4.62 20.28
#